data_AF-A0A929KBQ9-F1
#
_entry.id   AF-A0A929KBQ9-F1
#
_cell.length_a   1.000
_cell.length_b   1.000
_cell.length_c   1.000
_cell.angle_alpha   90.00
_cell.angle_beta   90.00
_cell.angle_gamma   90.00
#
_symmetry.space_group_name_H-M   'P 1'
#
loop_
_entity.id
_entity.type
_entity.pdbx_description
1 polymer ?
#
loop_
_entity_poly.entity_id
_entity_poly.type
_entity_poly.pdbx_seq_one_letter_code
_entity_poly.pdbx_strand_id
1 'polypeptide(L)'
;MTGTDGVLAPMMKHFLESMLSGELEHHISESKLADQPNRKNGKSKKTVRSLSSGEFELETGRDQRGTFEPKVVPKRQLIITEELEGNILSMYAVGMSTRAMRDYI
;
A
#
# COMPACT_ATOMS: atom_id res chain seq x y z
N MET A 1 14.68 -23.05 8.25
CA MET A 1 13.52 -22.68 9.09
C MET A 1 13.78 -21.27 9.62
N THR A 2 13.52 -20.24 8.82
CA THR A 2 13.82 -18.85 9.19
C THR A 2 12.62 -18.26 9.93
N GLY A 3 12.74 -18.13 11.25
CA GLY A 3 11.70 -17.65 12.16
C GLY A 3 11.51 -16.12 12.15
N THR A 4 11.22 -15.54 10.99
CA THR A 4 10.81 -14.12 10.86
C THR A 4 9.33 -13.94 10.54
N ASP A 5 8.56 -15.03 10.43
CA ASP A 5 7.11 -15.08 10.11
C ASP A 5 6.15 -14.39 11.11
N GLY A 6 6.65 -13.66 12.12
CA GLY A 6 5.81 -13.19 13.22
C GLY A 6 5.33 -11.74 13.14
N VAL A 7 6.25 -10.80 12.89
CA VAL A 7 6.02 -9.38 13.22
C VAL A 7 6.20 -8.46 12.02
N LEU A 8 7.17 -8.75 11.15
CA LEU A 8 7.47 -7.90 10.00
C LEU A 8 6.38 -7.98 8.94
N ALA A 9 5.90 -9.17 8.58
CA ALA A 9 4.83 -9.32 7.59
C ALA A 9 3.54 -8.56 7.98
N PRO A 10 2.98 -8.66 9.21
CA PRO A 10 1.85 -7.85 9.63
C PRO A 10 2.10 -6.34 9.59
N MET A 11 3.31 -5.91 9.99
CA MET A 11 3.71 -4.49 9.95
C MET A 11 3.76 -3.98 8.49
N MET A 12 4.45 -4.70 7.63
CA MET A 12 4.58 -4.40 6.20
C MET A 12 3.22 -4.37 5.50
N LYS A 13 2.36 -5.35 5.81
CA LYS A 13 0.97 -5.37 5.35
C LYS A 13 0.23 -4.10 5.74
N HIS A 14 0.17 -3.80 7.03
CA HIS A 14 -0.57 -2.63 7.53
C HIS A 14 -0.03 -1.32 6.93
N PHE A 15 1.27 -1.25 6.74
CA PHE A 15 1.93 -0.10 6.14
C PHE A 15 1.53 0.11 4.68
N LEU A 16 1.70 -0.91 3.85
CA LEU A 16 1.36 -0.86 2.43
C LEU A 16 -0.13 -0.62 2.21
N GLU A 17 -1.01 -1.25 2.99
CA GLU A 17 -2.46 -1.00 2.92
C GLU A 17 -2.81 0.44 3.28
N SER A 18 -2.10 1.03 4.25
CA SER A 18 -2.29 2.43 4.63
C SER A 18 -1.86 3.39 3.52
N MET A 19 -0.69 3.17 2.92
CA MET A 19 -0.21 4.02 1.80
C MET A 19 -1.16 3.93 0.60
N LEU A 20 -1.52 2.72 0.18
CA LEU A 20 -2.41 2.49 -0.96
C LEU A 20 -3.81 3.08 -0.72
N SER A 21 -4.27 3.08 0.53
CA SER A 21 -5.54 3.74 0.91
C SER A 21 -5.44 5.26 0.77
N GLY A 22 -4.30 5.85 1.15
CA GLY A 22 -4.01 7.28 0.97
C GLY A 22 -3.99 7.67 -0.50
N GLU A 23 -3.27 6.92 -1.35
CA GLU A 23 -3.23 7.14 -2.80
C GLU A 23 -4.63 7.11 -3.42
N LEU A 24 -5.47 6.14 -3.02
CA LEU A 24 -6.83 6.02 -3.53
C LEU A 24 -7.71 7.21 -3.10
N GLU A 25 -7.56 7.68 -1.86
CA GLU A 25 -8.29 8.85 -1.35
C GLU A 25 -7.89 10.11 -2.11
N HIS A 26 -6.59 10.30 -2.33
CA HIS A 26 -6.06 11.38 -3.16
C HIS A 26 -6.66 11.35 -4.56
N HIS A 27 -6.58 10.20 -5.25
CA HIS A 27 -7.13 10.03 -6.61
C HIS A 27 -8.63 10.35 -6.70
N ILE A 28 -9.40 9.93 -5.70
CA ILE A 28 -10.85 10.24 -5.63
C ILE A 28 -11.07 11.74 -5.40
N SER A 29 -10.25 12.37 -4.56
CA SER A 29 -10.35 13.82 -4.31
C SER A 29 -10.04 14.63 -5.56
N GLU A 30 -9.01 14.26 -6.32
CA GLU A 30 -8.65 14.88 -7.60
C GLU A 30 -9.75 14.68 -8.65
N SER A 31 -10.31 13.47 -8.73
CA SER A 31 -11.44 13.18 -9.63
C SER A 31 -12.64 14.09 -9.33
N LYS A 32 -12.92 14.37 -8.04
CA LYS A 32 -13.99 15.29 -7.63
C LYS A 32 -13.69 16.74 -8.02
N LEU A 33 -12.44 17.19 -7.85
CA LEU A 33 -12.02 18.54 -8.26
C LEU A 33 -12.11 18.73 -9.78
N ALA A 34 -11.91 17.66 -10.55
CA ALA A 34 -12.03 17.65 -12.01
C ALA A 34 -13.47 17.45 -12.53
N ASP A 35 -14.48 17.53 -11.65
CA ASP A 35 -15.91 17.27 -11.96
C ASP A 35 -16.16 15.89 -12.62
N GLN A 36 -15.33 14.91 -12.25
CA GLN A 36 -15.40 13.53 -12.70
C GLN A 36 -15.87 12.64 -11.54
N PRO A 37 -17.18 12.38 -11.38
CA PRO A 37 -17.69 11.66 -10.22
C PRO A 37 -17.11 10.24 -10.14
N ASN A 38 -16.25 10.02 -9.14
CA ASN A 38 -15.63 8.74 -8.82
C ASN A 38 -15.81 8.42 -7.33
N ARG A 39 -15.77 7.13 -6.98
CA ARG A 39 -15.92 6.64 -5.61
C ARG A 39 -15.19 5.32 -5.41
N LYS A 40 -14.95 4.95 -4.15
CA LYS A 40 -14.39 3.63 -3.79
C LYS A 40 -15.38 2.52 -4.18
N ASN A 41 -14.87 1.42 -4.72
CA ASN A 41 -15.64 0.25 -5.15
C ASN A 41 -15.07 -1.03 -4.53
N GLY A 42 -15.29 -1.18 -3.23
CA GLY A 42 -14.84 -2.33 -2.46
C GLY A 42 -13.32 -2.44 -2.31
N LYS A 43 -12.88 -3.63 -1.93
CA LYS A 43 -11.47 -4.01 -1.79
C LYS A 43 -11.16 -5.24 -2.63
N SER A 44 -9.92 -5.36 -3.07
CA SER A 44 -9.36 -6.51 -3.76
C SER A 44 -8.18 -7.08 -2.98
N LYS A 45 -8.02 -8.40 -3.02
CA LYS A 45 -6.94 -9.11 -2.35
C LYS A 45 -5.85 -9.46 -3.35
N LYS A 46 -4.59 -9.31 -2.96
CA LYS A 46 -3.45 -9.87 -3.69
C LYS A 46 -2.41 -10.38 -2.71
N THR A 47 -1.86 -11.56 -2.99
CA THR A 47 -0.76 -12.11 -2.21
C THR A 47 0.56 -11.58 -2.75
N VAL A 48 1.37 -10.98 -1.87
CA VAL A 48 2.67 -10.44 -2.22
C VAL A 48 3.77 -11.15 -1.47
N ARG A 49 4.93 -11.24 -2.11
CA ARG A 49 6.14 -11.84 -1.58
C ARG A 49 7.16 -10.74 -1.35
N SER A 50 7.62 -10.63 -0.11
CA SER A 50 8.81 -9.87 0.26
C SER A 50 9.97 -10.84 0.39
N LEU A 51 11.17 -10.41 -0.02
CA LEU A 51 12.36 -11.23 0.01
C LEU A 51 12.86 -11.50 1.44
N SER A 52 12.64 -10.58 2.38
CA SER A 52 13.06 -10.72 3.79
C SER A 52 11.92 -10.99 4.78
N SER A 53 10.71 -10.49 4.51
CA SER A 53 9.56 -10.61 5.41
C SER A 53 8.63 -11.78 5.09
N GLY A 54 8.88 -12.52 4.00
CA GLY A 54 8.06 -13.65 3.58
C GLY A 54 6.82 -13.24 2.76
N GLU A 55 5.78 -14.07 2.80
CA GLU A 55 4.57 -13.91 1.98
C GLU A 55 3.39 -13.43 2.82
N PHE A 56 2.65 -12.43 2.35
CA PHE A 56 1.45 -11.93 3.02
C PHE A 56 0.37 -11.46 2.05
N GLU A 57 -0.88 -11.47 2.51
CA GLU A 57 -2.03 -10.98 1.74
C GLU A 57 -2.25 -9.48 2.00
N LEU A 58 -2.32 -8.71 0.91
CA LEU A 58 -2.69 -7.30 0.90
C LEU A 58 -4.16 -7.11 0.51
N GLU A 59 -4.88 -6.29 1.26
CA GLU A 59 -6.20 -5.77 0.90
C GLU A 59 -6.11 -4.33 0.39
N THR A 60 -6.39 -4.14 -0.90
CA THR A 60 -6.25 -2.84 -1.57
C THR A 60 -7.60 -2.33 -2.04
N GLY A 61 -7.88 -1.05 -1.82
CA GLY A 61 -9.09 -0.41 -2.35
C GLY A 61 -9.02 -0.24 -3.86
N ARG A 62 -10.20 -0.14 -4.51
CA ARG A 62 -10.32 0.17 -5.93
C ARG A 62 -11.28 1.33 -6.14
N ASP A 63 -11.12 2.06 -7.23
CA ASP A 63 -12.10 3.05 -7.68
C ASP A 63 -13.18 2.43 -8.58
N GLN A 64 -14.35 3.06 -8.68
CA GLN A 64 -15.46 2.56 -9.48
C GLN A 64 -15.17 2.62 -10.98
N ARG A 65 -14.49 3.66 -11.44
CA ARG A 65 -14.16 3.85 -12.86
C ARG A 65 -13.00 2.98 -13.33
N GLY A 66 -12.22 2.43 -12.41
CA GLY A 66 -11.04 1.63 -12.72
C GLY A 66 -9.84 2.45 -13.20
N THR A 67 -9.88 3.78 -13.05
CA THR A 67 -8.83 4.70 -13.51
C THR A 67 -7.71 4.88 -12.51
N PHE A 68 -7.87 4.40 -11.27
CA PHE A 68 -6.83 4.49 -10.25
C PHE A 68 -5.63 3.60 -10.60
N GLU A 69 -4.43 4.18 -10.62
CA GLU A 69 -3.16 3.46 -10.80
C GLU A 69 -2.25 3.70 -9.58
N PRO A 70 -2.12 2.72 -8.68
CA PRO A 70 -1.30 2.86 -7.48
C PRO A 70 0.18 2.92 -7.83
N LYS A 71 0.93 3.81 -7.16
CA LYS A 71 2.37 4.01 -7.38
C LYS A 71 3.21 3.19 -6.41
N VAL A 72 2.80 3.10 -5.14
CA VAL A 72 3.54 2.33 -4.10
C VAL A 72 3.66 0.86 -4.48
N VAL A 73 2.53 0.23 -4.84
CA VAL A 73 2.52 -1.16 -5.31
C VAL A 73 1.66 -1.26 -6.56
N PRO A 74 2.28 -1.18 -7.76
CA PRO A 74 1.60 -1.30 -9.03
C PRO A 74 0.63 -2.48 -9.14
N LYS A 75 -0.34 -2.33 -10.06
CA LYS A 75 -1.28 -3.40 -10.40
C LYS A 75 -0.49 -4.64 -10.85
N ARG A 76 -0.90 -5.81 -10.36
CA ARG A 76 -0.29 -7.13 -10.67
C ARG A 76 1.16 -7.31 -10.22
N GLN A 77 1.78 -6.33 -9.55
CA GLN A 77 3.06 -6.55 -8.89
C GLN A 77 2.85 -7.44 -7.65
N LEU A 78 3.48 -8.61 -7.66
CA LEU A 78 3.42 -9.62 -6.60
C LEU A 78 4.71 -9.68 -5.76
N ILE A 79 5.77 -8.99 -6.19
CA ILE A 79 7.07 -8.99 -5.49
C ILE A 79 7.34 -7.59 -4.97
N ILE A 80 7.63 -7.48 -3.67
CA ILE A 80 8.08 -6.25 -3.02
C ILE A 80 9.60 -6.18 -3.18
N THR A 81 10.11 -5.05 -3.67
CA THR A 81 11.55 -4.83 -3.84
C THR A 81 12.21 -4.57 -2.50
N GLU A 82 13.50 -4.94 -2.39
CA GLU A 82 14.29 -4.68 -1.17
C GLU A 82 14.38 -3.18 -0.86
N GLU A 83 14.41 -2.33 -1.90
CA GLU A 83 14.40 -0.88 -1.76
C GLU A 83 13.12 -0.38 -1.10
N LEU A 84 11.95 -0.85 -1.56
CA LEU A 84 10.68 -0.48 -0.95
C LEU A 84 10.62 -0.97 0.50
N GLU A 85 11.09 -2.18 0.77
CA GLU A 85 11.14 -2.72 2.13
C GLU A 85 12.08 -1.94 3.06
N GLY A 86 13.26 -1.57 2.59
CA GLY A 86 14.21 -0.72 3.31
C GLY A 86 13.65 0.67 3.60
N ASN A 87 12.92 1.26 2.64
CA ASN A 87 12.24 2.54 2.83
C ASN A 87 11.14 2.45 3.89
N ILE A 88 10.39 1.34 3.94
CA ILE A 88 9.35 1.13 4.94
C ILE A 88 9.94 0.97 6.34
N LEU A 89 11.01 0.17 6.45
CA LEU A 89 11.73 -0.04 7.70
C LEU A 89 12.38 1.25 8.21
N SER A 90 12.94 2.08 7.33
CA SER A 90 13.56 3.35 7.72
C SER A 90 12.54 4.35 8.24
N MET A 91 11.37 4.47 7.60
CA MET A 91 10.29 5.33 8.09
C MET A 91 9.78 4.88 9.48
N TYR A 92 9.68 3.58 9.70
CA TYR A 92 9.33 3.03 11.01
C TYR A 92 10.40 3.31 12.07
N ALA A 93 11.69 3.12 11.73
CA ALA A 93 12.81 3.37 12.62
C ALA A 93 12.91 4.84 13.06
N VAL A 94 12.56 5.78 12.17
CA VAL A 94 12.51 7.23 12.45
C VAL A 94 11.25 7.61 13.26
N GLY A 95 10.30 6.69 13.44
CA GLY A 95 9.08 6.94 14.19
C GLY A 95 8.05 7.77 13.42
N MET A 96 8.10 7.75 12.08
CA MET A 96 7.06 8.42 11.27
C MET A 96 5.70 7.78 11.57
N SER A 97 4.69 8.62 11.79
CA SER A 97 3.34 8.14 12.03
C SER A 97 2.70 7.60 10.74
N THR A 98 1.80 6.63 10.86
CA THR A 98 1.08 6.07 9.71
C THR A 98 0.26 7.10 8.93
N ARG A 99 -0.06 8.25 9.55
CA ARG A 99 -0.64 9.42 8.88
C ARG A 99 0.40 10.17 8.05
N ALA A 100 1.54 10.54 8.65
CA ALA A 100 2.61 11.24 7.94
C ALA A 100 3.11 10.45 6.72
N MET A 101 3.09 9.12 6.80
CA MET A 101 3.50 8.24 5.70
C MET A 101 2.46 8.16 4.57
N ARG A 102 1.16 8.41 4.85
CA ARG A 102 0.13 8.57 3.80
C ARG A 102 0.32 9.84 2.99
N ASP A 103 0.81 10.89 3.65
CA ASP A 103 1.02 12.23 3.07
C ASP A 103 2.40 12.36 2.38
N TYR A 104 3.25 11.32 2.45
CA TYR A 104 4.59 11.32 1.83
C TYR A 104 4.55 11.12 0.30
N ILE A 105 3.37 10.97 -0.30
CA ILE A 105 3.17 10.71 -1.73
C ILE A 105 2.62 11.95 -2.43
#